data_AF-A0A5K1FSB5-F1
#
_entry.id   AF-A0A5K1FSB5-F1
#
_cell.length_a   1.000
_cell.length_b   1.000
_cell.length_c   1.000
_cell.angle_alpha   90.00
_cell.angle_beta   90.00
_cell.angle_gamma   90.00
#
_symmetry.space_group_name_H-M   'P 1'
#
loop_
_entity.id
_entity.type
_entity.pdbx_description
1 polymer ?
#
loop_
_entity_poly.entity_id
_entity_poly.type
_entity_poly.pdbx_seq_one_letter_code
_entity_poly.pdbx_strand_id
1 'polypeptide(L)' 'MESRLLPTLILHLPLALLLLYHSAAASSVLQKLASVSFDEGYTHLFGEDNLIVQRDGRTVHISLDKYS' A
#
# COMPACT_ATOMS: atom_id res chain seq x y z
N MET A 1 -6.70 -19.99 -40.90
CA MET A 1 -6.99 -20.16 -39.46
C MET A 1 -7.06 -18.83 -38.68
N GLU A 2 -7.05 -17.66 -39.35
CA GLU A 2 -7.02 -16.34 -38.67
C GLU A 2 -8.38 -15.64 -38.54
N SER A 3 -9.38 -16.04 -39.34
CA SER A 3 -10.71 -15.40 -39.36
C SER A 3 -11.55 -15.60 -38.09
N ARG A 4 -11.07 -16.43 -37.16
CA ARG A 4 -11.73 -16.75 -35.89
C ARG A 4 -11.20 -15.94 -34.72
N LEU A 5 -10.07 -15.23 -34.88
CA LEU A 5 -9.37 -14.55 -33.77
C LEU A 5 -9.97 -13.18 -33.43
N LEU A 6 -10.44 -12.46 -34.45
CA LEU A 6 -10.98 -11.12 -34.34
C LEU A 6 -12.27 -11.02 -33.50
N PRO A 7 -13.29 -11.90 -33.66
CA PRO A 7 -14.49 -11.84 -32.82
C PRO A 7 -14.22 -12.26 -31.37
N THR A 8 -13.29 -13.20 -31.15
CA THR A 8 -12.88 -13.63 -29.82
C THR A 8 -12.20 -12.49 -29.06
N LEU A 9 -11.34 -11.71 -29.73
CA LEU A 9 -10.65 -10.58 -29.12
C LEU A 9 -11.63 -9.46 -28.70
N ILE A 10 -12.62 -9.15 -29.55
CA ILE A 10 -13.67 -8.16 -29.24
C ILE A 10 -14.51 -8.59 -28.04
N LEU A 11 -14.81 -9.89 -27.91
CA LEU A 11 -15.63 -10.42 -26.81
C LEU A 11 -14.93 -10.31 -25.45
N HIS A 12 -13.61 -10.50 -25.40
CA HIS A 12 -12.84 -10.49 -24.15
C HIS A 12 -12.28 -9.10 -23.77
N LEU A 13 -12.21 -8.16 -24.72
CA LEU A 13 -11.73 -6.79 -24.48
C LEU A 13 -12.43 -6.05 -23.32
N PRO A 14 -13.77 -6.03 -23.20
CA PRO A 14 -14.42 -5.32 -22.10
C PRO A 14 -14.15 -5.97 -20.74
N LEU A 15 -14.06 -7.31 -20.69
CA LEU A 15 -13.72 -8.04 -19.47
C LEU A 15 -12.25 -7.77 -19.06
N ALA A 16 -11.34 -7.77 -20.02
CA ALA A 16 -9.94 -7.42 -19.77
C ALA A 16 -9.82 -5.98 -19.23
N LEU A 17 -10.51 -5.02 -19.85
CA LEU A 17 -10.53 -3.62 -19.39
C LEU A 17 -11.11 -3.49 -17.97
N LEU A 18 -12.18 -4.23 -17.67
CA LEU A 18 -12.78 -4.26 -16.33
C LEU A 18 -11.80 -4.80 -15.28
N LEU A 19 -11.06 -5.86 -15.60
CA LEU A 19 -10.05 -6.46 -14.70
C LEU A 19 -8.86 -5.51 -14.49
N LEU A 20 -8.40 -4.82 -15.54
CA LEU A 20 -7.38 -3.78 -15.47
C LEU A 20 -7.82 -2.61 -14.58
N TYR A 21 -9.07 -2.15 -14.72
CA TYR A 21 -9.61 -1.09 -13.88
C TYR A 21 -9.70 -1.51 -12.40
N HIS A 22 -10.19 -2.72 -12.12
CA HIS A 22 -10.30 -3.23 -10.75
C HIS A 22 -8.94 -3.41 -10.07
N SER A 23 -7.94 -3.91 -10.79
CA SER A 23 -6.58 -4.07 -10.24
C SER A 23 -5.92 -2.71 -9.94
N ALA A 24 -6.10 -1.71 -10.81
CA ALA A 24 -5.62 -0.35 -10.56
C ALA A 24 -6.34 0.30 -9.36
N ALA A 25 -7.65 0.12 -9.24
CA ALA A 25 -8.44 0.63 -8.12
C ALA A 25 -8.09 -0.05 -6.79
N ALA A 26 -7.85 -1.37 -6.78
CA ALA A 26 -7.40 -2.08 -5.59
C ALA A 26 -6.01 -1.61 -5.14
N SER A 27 -5.09 -1.36 -6.09
CA SER A 27 -3.76 -0.81 -5.81
C SER A 27 -3.84 0.60 -5.21
N SER A 28 -4.71 1.46 -5.73
CA SER A 28 -4.88 2.83 -5.20
C SER A 28 -5.55 2.85 -3.83
N VAL A 29 -6.49 1.94 -3.53
CA VAL A 29 -7.06 1.79 -2.19
C VAL A 29 -6.03 1.27 -1.19
N LEU A 30 -5.19 0.30 -1.58
CA LEU A 30 -4.07 -0.17 -0.75
C LEU A 30 -3.00 0.92 -0.54
N GLN A 31 -2.75 1.75 -1.55
CA GLN A 31 -1.93 2.95 -1.41
C GLN A 31 -2.59 4.03 -0.57
N LYS A 32 -3.93 4.11 -0.51
CA LYS A 32 -4.68 5.05 0.34
C LYS A 32 -4.81 4.57 1.78
N LEU A 33 -4.77 3.26 2.00
CA LEU A 33 -4.30 2.68 3.26
C LEU A 33 -2.78 2.87 3.41
N ALA A 34 -2.26 4.00 2.92
CA ALA A 34 -0.90 4.44 3.12
C ALA A 34 -0.69 4.53 4.61
N SER A 35 0.37 3.91 5.09
CA SER A 35 0.89 4.26 6.40
C SER A 35 1.09 5.78 6.45
N VAL A 36 0.59 6.43 7.48
CA VAL A 36 0.94 7.83 7.77
C VAL A 36 2.37 7.86 8.31
N SER A 37 3.04 9.01 8.23
CA SER A 37 4.28 9.16 9.00
C SER A 37 3.97 9.15 10.50
N PHE A 38 4.93 8.77 11.31
CA PHE A 38 4.80 8.75 12.77
C PHE A 38 4.33 10.11 13.30
N ASP A 39 4.99 11.19 12.90
CA ASP A 39 4.65 12.57 13.32
C ASP A 39 3.28 13.07 12.83
N GLU A 40 2.66 12.39 11.86
CA GLU A 40 1.35 12.76 11.35
C GLU A 40 0.21 12.13 12.17
N GLY A 41 0.40 10.90 12.67
CA GLY A 41 -0.65 10.13 13.34
C GLY A 41 -0.41 9.83 14.82
N TYR A 42 0.80 10.04 15.31
CA TYR A 42 1.24 9.61 16.63
C TYR A 42 2.06 10.70 17.32
N THR A 43 2.16 10.59 18.64
CA THR A 43 3.05 11.42 19.45
C THR A 43 3.83 10.54 20.41
N HIS A 44 5.05 10.95 20.73
CA HIS A 44 5.86 10.24 21.71
C HIS A 44 5.32 10.49 23.12
N LEU A 45 5.17 9.43 23.92
CA LEU A 45 4.57 9.53 25.26
C LEU A 45 5.60 9.39 26.39
N PHE A 46 6.59 8.50 26.26
CA PHE A 46 7.58 8.21 27.29
C PHE A 46 8.77 7.45 26.71
N GLY A 47 9.92 7.47 27.41
CA GLY A 47 11.12 6.75 27.01
C GLY A 47 11.86 7.48 25.89
N GLU A 48 12.37 8.69 26.18
CA GLU A 48 12.96 9.62 25.20
C GLU A 48 13.88 8.95 24.17
N ASP A 49 14.81 8.09 24.62
CA ASP A 49 15.79 7.42 23.76
C ASP A 49 15.35 6.03 23.26
N ASN A 50 14.20 5.54 23.70
CA ASN A 50 13.73 4.18 23.38
C ASN A 50 12.99 4.08 22.04
N LEU A 51 12.62 5.23 21.47
CA LEU A 51 11.87 5.30 20.22
C LEU A 51 12.77 5.83 19.09
N ILE A 52 12.92 5.03 18.03
CA ILE A 52 13.67 5.41 16.85
C ILE A 52 12.73 5.37 15.63
N VAL A 53 12.45 6.53 15.07
CA VAL A 53 11.76 6.63 13.77
C VAL A 53 12.78 6.39 12.66
N GLN A 54 12.50 5.44 11.77
CA GLN A 54 13.37 5.15 10.64
C GLN A 54 13.34 6.28 9.60
N ARG A 55 14.29 6.24 8.65
CA ARG A 55 14.41 7.25 7.58
C ARG A 55 13.15 7.40 6.71
N ASP A 56 12.30 6.39 6.64
CA ASP A 56 11.04 6.45 5.91
C ASP A 56 9.94 7.24 6.64
N GLY A 57 10.18 7.64 7.90
CA GLY A 57 9.24 8.35 8.74
C GLY A 57 8.01 7.53 9.14
N ARG A 58 7.91 6.27 8.71
CA ARG A 58 6.71 5.43 8.79
C ARG A 58 6.94 4.18 9.63
N THR A 59 8.19 3.74 9.72
CA THR A 59 8.60 2.61 10.53
C THR A 59 9.21 3.09 11.84
N VAL A 60 8.79 2.49 12.96
CA VAL A 60 9.25 2.86 14.30
C VAL A 60 9.79 1.63 15.01
N HIS A 61 10.97 1.77 15.60
CA HIS A 61 11.51 0.81 16.55
C HIS A 61 11.33 1.32 17.97
N ILE A 62 10.78 0.46 18.83
CA ILE A 62 10.64 0.71 20.25
C ILE A 62 11.50 -0.32 20.98
N SER A 63 12.43 0.16 21.79
CA SER A 63 13.28 -0.66 22.65
C SER A 63 12.73 -0.63 24.07
N LEU A 64 12.87 -1.75 24.78
CA LEU A 64 12.46 -1.88 26.18
C LEU A 64 13.68 -2.32 26.98
N ASP A 65 13.92 -1.63 28.10
CA ASP A 65 14.93 -2.02 29.06
C ASP A 65 14.36 -2.04 30.48
N LYS A 66 15.23 -2.23 31.47
CA LYS A 66 14.80 -2.34 32.88
C LYS A 66 14.62 -0.99 33.59
N TYR A 67 15.00 0.10 32.92
CA TYR A 67 15.00 1.47 33.45
C TYR A 67 13.91 2.34 32.82
N SER A 68 13.27 1.87 31.76
CA SER A 68 12.33 2.63 30.94
C SER A 68 11.23 1.77 30.33
#